data_AF-A0A968XQJ0-F1
#
_entry.id   AF-A0A968XQJ0-F1
#
_cell.length_a   1.000
_cell.length_b   1.000
_cell.length_c   1.000
_cell.angle_alpha   90.00
_cell.angle_beta   90.00
_cell.angle_gamma   90.00
#
_symmetry.space_group_name_H-M   'P 1'
#
loop_
_entity.id
_entity.type
_entity.pdbx_description
1 polymer ?
#
loop_
_entity_poly.entity_id
_entity_poly.type
_entity_poly.pdbx_seq_one_letter_code
_entity_poly.pdbx_strand_id
1 'polypeptide(L)'
;MLNKALGRVRVGAFKTFGTVTLEFELDRTGKLMSRQIIRSSGDASLDKQALDMIDRAVFPPLPDALGGREMFTVPLEFKRAG
;
A
#
# COMPACT_ATOMS: atom_id res chain seq x y z
N MET A 1 18.30 39.69 -23.87
CA MET A 1 18.24 38.88 -22.64
C MET A 1 16.79 38.62 -22.29
N LEU A 2 16.29 37.38 -22.36
CA LEU A 2 15.26 36.88 -21.44
C LEU A 2 15.23 35.35 -21.49
N ASN A 3 16.03 34.75 -20.61
CA ASN A 3 16.03 33.33 -20.32
C ASN A 3 15.12 33.16 -19.10
N LYS A 4 13.99 32.44 -19.21
CA LYS A 4 13.24 32.02 -18.02
C LYS A 4 12.50 30.72 -18.28
N ALA A 5 13.23 29.65 -17.99
CA ALA A 5 12.76 28.39 -17.44
C ALA A 5 11.47 27.82 -18.05
N LEU A 6 11.64 27.01 -19.10
CA LEU A 6 10.87 25.78 -19.19
C LEU A 6 11.22 24.97 -17.93
N GLY A 7 10.42 25.13 -16.88
CA GLY A 7 10.50 24.32 -15.68
C GLY A 7 10.46 22.87 -16.12
N ARG A 8 11.61 22.19 -15.98
CA ARG A 8 11.77 20.77 -16.29
C ARG A 8 10.56 20.08 -15.69
N VAL A 9 9.68 19.54 -16.54
CA VAL A 9 8.79 18.47 -16.12
C VAL A 9 9.74 17.43 -15.55
N ARG A 10 9.87 17.39 -14.23
CA ARG A 10 10.51 16.28 -13.56
C ARG A 10 9.57 15.14 -13.85
N VAL A 11 9.85 14.39 -14.91
CA VAL A 11 9.40 13.00 -15.01
C VAL A 11 9.87 12.41 -13.69
N GLY A 12 8.96 12.28 -12.73
CA GLY A 12 9.29 11.95 -11.35
C GLY A 12 10.10 10.68 -11.36
N ALA A 13 11.27 10.70 -10.73
CA ALA A 13 12.06 9.49 -10.58
C ALA A 13 11.16 8.43 -9.92
N PHE A 14 10.93 7.30 -10.59
CA PHE A 14 10.18 6.17 -10.04
C PHE A 14 10.90 5.71 -8.77
N LYS A 15 10.24 5.80 -7.61
CA LYS A 15 10.78 5.22 -6.39
C LYS A 15 10.54 3.72 -6.45
N THR A 16 11.61 2.94 -6.40
CA THR A 16 11.55 1.47 -6.34
C THR A 16 11.53 0.95 -4.90
N PHE A 17 11.45 1.84 -3.91
CA PHE A 17 11.50 1.53 -2.49
C PHE A 17 10.69 2.57 -1.70
N GLY A 18 10.19 2.17 -0.54
CA GLY A 18 9.35 3.02 0.31
C GLY A 18 8.40 2.20 1.15
N THR A 19 7.61 2.87 1.98
CA THR A 19 6.63 2.21 2.85
C THR A 19 5.24 2.74 2.54
N VAL A 20 4.29 1.84 2.33
CA VAL A 20 2.85 2.13 2.22
C VAL A 20 2.18 1.58 3.47
N THR A 21 1.36 2.36 4.17
CA THR A 21 0.57 1.84 5.29
C THR A 21 -0.85 1.53 4.80
N LEU A 22 -1.23 0.26 4.93
CA LEU A 22 -2.55 -0.23 4.60
C LEU A 22 -3.38 -0.43 5.86
N GLU A 23 -4.65 -0.08 5.75
CA GLU A 23 -5.69 -0.54 6.66
C GLU A 23 -6.63 -1.47 5.89
N PHE A 24 -7.00 -2.60 6.48
CA PHE A 24 -7.93 -3.54 5.87
C PHE A 24 -8.71 -4.35 6.91
N GLU A 25 -9.89 -4.79 6.53
CA GLU A 25 -10.80 -5.57 7.37
C GLU A 25 -10.89 -7.00 6.85
N LEU A 26 -10.79 -7.97 7.76
CA LEU A 26 -11.03 -9.39 7.47
C LEU A 26 -12.28 -9.87 8.20
N ASP A 27 -13.01 -10.80 7.59
CA ASP A 27 -14.02 -11.59 8.31
C ASP A 27 -13.39 -12.80 9.04
N ARG A 28 -14.20 -13.51 9.84
CA ARG A 28 -13.76 -14.69 10.60
C ARG A 28 -13.10 -15.79 9.73
N THR A 29 -13.45 -15.89 8.46
CA THR A 29 -12.88 -16.90 7.55
C THR A 29 -11.52 -16.50 6.97
N GLY A 30 -11.07 -15.27 7.21
CA GLY A 30 -9.88 -14.68 6.59
C GLY A 30 -10.18 -14.02 5.25
N LYS A 31 -11.45 -13.78 4.91
CA LYS A 31 -11.81 -13.11 3.65
C LYS A 31 -11.68 -11.60 3.81
N LEU A 32 -11.02 -10.97 2.85
CA LEU A 32 -10.87 -9.51 2.77
C LEU A 32 -12.21 -8.83 2.50
N MET A 33 -12.65 -7.96 3.42
CA MET A 33 -13.90 -7.21 3.35
C MET A 33 -13.70 -5.81 2.79
N SER A 34 -12.66 -5.12 3.23
CA SER A 34 -12.32 -3.76 2.82
C SER A 34 -10.81 -3.53 2.88
N ARG A 35 -10.31 -2.52 2.17
CA ARG A 35 -8.90 -2.12 2.18
C ARG A 35 -8.76 -0.65 1.77
N GLN A 36 -7.78 0.02 2.35
CA GLN A 36 -7.41 1.40 1.98
C GLN A 36 -5.96 1.71 2.32
N ILE A 37 -5.38 2.66 1.59
CA ILE A 37 -4.08 3.25 1.94
C ILE A 37 -4.34 4.40 2.91
N ILE A 38 -3.86 4.26 4.14
CA ILE A 38 -3.93 5.33 5.15
C ILE A 38 -2.68 6.20 5.16
N ARG A 39 -1.58 5.70 4.58
CA ARG A 39 -0.35 6.48 4.34
C ARG A 39 0.33 6.07 3.04
N SER A 40 0.37 6.98 2.09
CA SER A 40 1.07 6.81 0.81
C SER A 40 2.59 6.83 0.99
N SER A 41 3.29 6.08 0.14
CA SER A 41 4.76 6.14 -0.01
C SER A 41 5.25 7.41 -0.71
N GLY A 42 4.33 8.19 -1.29
CA GLY A 42 4.60 9.30 -2.19
C GLY A 42 4.94 8.86 -3.63
N ASP A 43 4.79 7.57 -3.95
CA ASP A 43 4.92 7.02 -5.31
C ASP A 43 3.68 6.20 -5.67
N ALA A 44 2.95 6.64 -6.70
CA ALA A 44 1.69 6.01 -7.09
C ALA A 44 1.85 4.56 -7.59
N SER A 45 3.03 4.19 -8.09
CA SER A 45 3.29 2.81 -8.54
C SER A 45 3.43 1.85 -7.36
N LEU A 46 4.11 2.28 -6.29
CA LEU A 46 4.22 1.50 -5.05
C LEU A 46 2.87 1.39 -4.34
N ASP A 47 2.12 2.49 -4.29
CA ASP A 47 0.78 2.51 -3.72
C ASP A 47 -0.17 1.53 -4.45
N LYS A 48 -0.14 1.54 -5.79
CA LYS A 48 -0.89 0.56 -6.59
C LYS A 48 -0.44 -0.88 -6.32
N GLN A 49 0.87 -1.12 -6.27
CA GLN A 49 1.39 -2.46 -5.97
C GLN A 49 0.95 -2.94 -4.57
N ALA A 50 0.92 -2.06 -3.58
CA ALA A 50 0.45 -2.40 -2.23
C ALA A 50 -1.02 -2.87 -2.25
N LEU A 51 -1.88 -2.19 -3.01
CA LEU A 51 -3.25 -2.63 -3.23
C LEU A 51 -3.27 -3.98 -3.95
N ASP A 52 -2.61 -4.11 -5.10
CA ASP A 52 -2.60 -5.37 -5.86
C ASP A 52 -2.10 -6.56 -5.02
N MET A 53 -1.17 -6.33 -4.07
CA MET A 53 -0.70 -7.35 -3.13
C MET A 53 -1.78 -7.80 -2.15
N ILE A 54 -2.48 -6.86 -1.50
CA ILE A 54 -3.51 -7.22 -0.50
C ILE A 54 -4.73 -7.89 -1.16
N ASP A 55 -5.06 -7.54 -2.42
CA ASP A 55 -6.12 -8.23 -3.18
C ASP A 55 -5.86 -9.72 -3.41
N ARG A 56 -4.58 -10.06 -3.60
CA ARG A 56 -4.14 -11.42 -3.93
C ARG A 56 -3.73 -12.21 -2.70
N ALA A 57 -3.66 -11.56 -1.54
CA ALA A 57 -3.29 -12.19 -0.30
C ALA A 57 -4.36 -13.20 0.13
N VAL A 58 -3.89 -14.29 0.74
CA VAL A 58 -4.74 -15.26 1.42
C VAL A 58 -4.42 -15.17 2.89
N PHE A 59 -5.43 -14.87 3.71
CA PHE A 59 -5.28 -14.78 5.16
C PHE A 59 -5.79 -16.07 5.81
N PRO A 60 -5.15 -16.51 6.91
CA PRO A 60 -5.73 -17.55 7.73
C PRO A 60 -7.05 -17.06 8.37
N PRO A 61 -7.93 -17.98 8.79
CA PRO A 61 -9.05 -17.64 9.65
C PRO A 61 -8.59 -16.89 10.90
N LEU A 62 -9.42 -15.97 11.38
CA LEU A 62 -9.16 -15.27 12.63
C LEU A 62 -9.30 -16.25 13.80
N PRO A 63 -8.46 -16.16 14.85
CA PRO A 63 -8.65 -16.92 16.08
C PRO A 63 -10.05 -16.71 16.66
N ASP A 64 -10.66 -17.77 17.20
CA ASP A 64 -12.03 -17.72 17.76
C ASP A 64 -12.20 -16.72 18.92
N ALA A 65 -11.09 -16.31 19.55
CA ALA A 65 -11.08 -15.28 20.59
C ALA A 65 -11.34 -13.87 20.05
N LEU A 66 -11.13 -13.64 18.75
CA LEU A 66 -11.46 -12.41 18.07
C LEU A 66 -12.93 -12.45 17.61
N GLY A 67 -13.54 -11.27 17.42
CA GLY A 67 -14.92 -11.17 16.96
C GLY A 67 -15.14 -11.69 15.53
N GLY A 68 -16.31 -11.40 14.97
CA GLY A 68 -16.64 -11.83 13.60
C GLY A 68 -15.88 -11.11 12.49
N ARG A 69 -15.29 -9.94 12.79
CA ARG A 69 -14.47 -9.13 11.89
C ARG A 69 -13.40 -8.39 12.67
N GLU A 70 -12.26 -8.14 12.04
CA GLU A 70 -11.14 -7.45 12.66
C GLU A 70 -10.47 -6.50 11.66
N MET A 71 -10.03 -5.35 12.16
CA MET A 71 -9.35 -4.31 11.38
C MET A 71 -7.84 -4.39 11.64
N PHE A 72 -7.05 -4.41 10.57
CA PHE A 72 -5.60 -4.47 10.64
C PHE A 72 -5.00 -3.22 10.02
N THR A 73 -4.01 -2.64 10.71
CA THR A 73 -3.15 -1.59 10.14
C THR A 73 -1.73 -2.11 10.06
N VAL A 74 -1.19 -2.22 8.84
CA VAL A 74 0.15 -2.78 8.62
C VAL A 74 1.01 -1.88 7.73
N PRO A 75 2.30 -1.69 8.06
CA PRO A 75 3.25 -1.11 7.13
C PRO A 75 3.74 -2.16 6.13
N LEU A 76 3.62 -1.86 4.84
CA LEU A 76 4.20 -2.64 3.76
C LEU A 76 5.48 -1.96 3.26
N GLU A 77 6.63 -2.60 3.48
CA GLU A 77 7.94 -2.10 3.08
C GLU A 77 8.39 -2.68 1.74
N PHE A 78 8.57 -1.80 0.75
CA PHE A 78 9.20 -2.11 -0.53
C PHE A 78 10.70 -1.85 -0.40
N LYS A 79 11.49 -2.92 -0.55
CA LYS A 79 12.95 -2.88 -0.54
C LYS A 79 13.48 -3.02 -1.95
N ARG A 80 14.55 -2.28 -2.25
CA ARG A 80 15.25 -2.41 -3.53
C ARG A 80 15.95 -3.78 -3.56
N ALA A 81 15.72 -4.56 -4.62
CA ALA A 81 16.52 -5.74 -4.88
C ALA A 81 17.97 -5.31 -5.11
N GLY A 82 18.89 -5.87 -4.34
CA GLY A 82 20.34 -5.62 -4.45
C GLY A 82 20.95 -6.29 -5.67
#